data_AF-A0AA41RKI9-F1
#
_entry.id   AF-A0AA41RKI9-F1
#
_cell.length_a   1.000
_cell.length_b   1.000
_cell.length_c   1.000
_cell.angle_alpha   90.00
_cell.angle_beta   90.00
_cell.angle_gamma   90.00
#
_symmetry.space_group_name_H-M   'P 1'
#
loop_
_entity.id
_entity.type
_entity.pdbx_description
1 polymer ?
#
loop_
_entity_poly.entity_id
_entity_poly.type
_entity_poly.pdbx_seq_one_letter_code
_entity_poly.pdbx_strand_id
1 'polypeptide(L)'
;MEFSTSVGFFLAVVMGLSMILHMQTVAAISCDPGGTNITTPSTIDSCRKDLQTECQLQGRVVSKLELNSWPPNNNIKGRICEGCCQVPLPCPLKPPVKWSQCPVTDTDKSFQLPGSRKDCHLCQDGCKTRCDRLGVRVGDQICGYLINSDSVFIGLTCICCCRERTPFPPPPPPSMPPPSPPPTEDNICRLEDIYIVFRLFDSRGCRLCPTDCEKKCSGVGSSVVLQQCTEGSSSRQCKCCCKNNSAPAPAPRALPPSISPPPPNNLCKVGDKYAEIRHLNTQDCSSCESDCERRCSTAGTSMTMQMCTVEASSLFCECCCNKNNTVTPTSLASVPSD
;
A
#
# COMPACT_ATOMS: atom_id res chain seq x y z
N MET A 1 -8.73 -12.07 68.16
CA MET A 1 -8.56 -10.82 67.39
C MET A 1 -7.91 -11.18 66.07
N GLU A 2 -8.70 -11.48 65.03
CA GLU A 2 -8.20 -11.89 63.71
C GLU A 2 -8.94 -11.14 62.59
N PHE A 3 -8.79 -9.82 62.54
CA PHE A 3 -9.38 -8.99 61.48
C PHE A 3 -8.33 -8.21 60.65
N SER A 4 -7.04 -8.48 60.83
CA SER A 4 -5.99 -7.60 60.28
C SER A 4 -5.48 -7.97 58.88
N THR A 5 -5.78 -9.17 58.37
CA THR A 5 -5.26 -9.63 57.05
C THR A 5 -6.15 -9.24 55.87
N SER A 6 -7.44 -8.97 56.08
CA SER A 6 -8.38 -8.68 55.00
C SER A 6 -8.18 -7.30 54.36
N VAL A 7 -7.90 -6.27 55.17
CA VAL A 7 -7.80 -4.87 54.68
C VAL A 7 -6.57 -4.66 53.78
N GLY A 8 -5.45 -5.32 54.08
CA GLY A 8 -4.23 -5.24 53.27
C GLY A 8 -4.40 -5.81 51.86
N PHE A 9 -5.18 -6.89 51.71
CA PHE A 9 -5.45 -7.50 50.41
C PHE A 9 -6.29 -6.58 49.52
N PHE A 10 -7.33 -5.94 50.06
CA PHE A 10 -8.16 -5.01 49.30
C PHE A 10 -7.36 -3.78 48.81
N LEU A 11 -6.48 -3.22 49.62
CA LEU A 11 -5.63 -2.10 49.20
C LEU A 11 -4.63 -2.50 48.10
N ALA A 12 -4.03 -3.68 48.20
CA ALA A 12 -3.13 -4.19 47.16
C ALA A 12 -3.86 -4.44 45.83
N VAL A 13 -5.07 -4.99 45.87
CA VAL A 13 -5.91 -5.23 44.67
C VAL A 13 -6.35 -3.91 44.03
N VAL A 14 -6.75 -2.90 44.83
CA VAL A 14 -7.13 -1.59 44.30
C VAL A 14 -5.95 -0.85 43.67
N MET A 15 -4.76 -0.90 44.29
CA MET A 15 -3.56 -0.32 43.68
C MET A 15 -3.12 -1.06 42.43
N GLY A 16 -3.20 -2.40 42.42
CA GLY A 16 -2.92 -3.22 41.22
C GLY A 16 -3.87 -2.93 40.07
N LEU A 17 -5.18 -2.87 40.34
CA LEU A 17 -6.19 -2.53 39.32
C LEU A 17 -6.05 -1.08 38.82
N SER A 18 -5.67 -0.14 39.68
CA SER A 18 -5.45 1.26 39.28
C SER A 18 -4.24 1.43 38.35
N MET A 19 -3.18 0.62 38.54
CA MET A 19 -2.05 0.59 37.60
C MET A 19 -2.40 -0.09 36.28
N ILE A 20 -3.23 -1.15 36.30
CA ILE A 20 -3.70 -1.82 35.07
C ILE A 20 -4.64 -0.89 34.27
N LEU A 21 -5.49 -0.11 34.94
CA LEU A 21 -6.39 0.87 34.30
C LEU A 21 -5.65 2.13 33.80
N HIS A 22 -4.48 2.48 34.35
CA HIS A 22 -3.65 3.59 33.87
C HIS A 22 -2.70 3.24 32.73
N MET A 23 -2.59 1.96 32.35
CA MET A 23 -2.15 1.62 31.00
C MET A 23 -3.27 2.00 30.04
N GLN A 24 -3.34 3.29 29.73
CA GLN A 24 -4.16 3.83 28.65
C GLN A 24 -3.75 3.07 27.39
N THR A 25 -4.58 2.10 27.03
CA THR A 25 -4.54 1.48 25.72
C THR A 25 -4.87 2.60 24.75
N VAL A 26 -3.82 3.20 24.20
CA VAL A 26 -3.94 4.15 23.09
C VAL A 26 -4.70 3.38 22.03
N ALA A 27 -5.95 3.77 21.79
CA ALA A 27 -6.80 3.07 20.85
C ALA A 27 -6.11 3.15 19.49
N ALA A 28 -5.67 2.00 18.99
CA ALA A 28 -5.03 1.93 17.68
C ALA A 28 -5.99 2.50 16.63
N ILE A 29 -5.46 3.24 15.65
CA ILE A 29 -6.25 3.76 14.54
C ILE A 29 -7.11 2.64 13.92
N SER A 30 -8.43 2.80 13.98
CA SER A 30 -9.36 1.85 13.35
C SER A 30 -9.52 2.23 11.88
N CYS A 31 -9.15 1.29 11.00
CA CYS A 31 -9.29 1.39 9.56
C CYS A 31 -10.61 0.78 9.08
N ASP A 32 -11.16 1.33 7.99
CA ASP A 32 -12.33 0.75 7.33
C ASP A 32 -12.05 -0.67 6.79
N PRO A 33 -13.08 -1.51 6.56
CA PRO A 33 -12.91 -2.84 5.99
C PRO A 33 -12.08 -2.83 4.70
N GLY A 34 -11.01 -3.63 4.67
CA GLY A 34 -10.08 -3.70 3.54
C GLY A 34 -8.91 -2.71 3.59
N GLY A 35 -8.89 -1.79 4.57
CA GLY A 35 -7.74 -0.93 4.86
C GLY A 35 -6.64 -1.67 5.63
N THR A 36 -5.38 -1.31 5.37
CA THR A 36 -4.21 -1.78 6.14
C THR A 36 -3.69 -0.65 7.03
N ASN A 37 -3.44 -0.94 8.31
CA ASN A 37 -2.83 0.02 9.24
C ASN A 37 -1.31 0.08 8.98
N ILE A 38 -0.76 1.29 8.86
CA ILE A 38 0.65 1.58 8.69
C ILE A 38 1.12 2.53 9.77
N THR A 39 2.31 2.26 10.28
CA THR A 39 2.97 3.04 11.30
C THR A 39 4.37 3.40 10.81
N THR A 40 4.72 4.69 10.74
CA THR A 40 6.03 5.15 10.25
C THR A 40 6.60 6.26 11.15
N PRO A 41 7.90 6.25 11.48
CA PRO A 41 8.53 7.36 12.20
C PRO A 41 8.61 8.59 11.31
N SER A 42 8.06 9.72 11.76
CA SER A 42 7.99 10.90 10.90
C SER A 42 7.77 12.21 11.67
N THR A 43 8.03 13.35 11.02
CA THR A 43 7.77 14.69 11.57
C THR A 43 6.34 15.13 11.31
N ILE A 44 5.86 16.16 12.02
CA ILE A 44 4.53 16.78 11.75
C ILE A 44 4.36 17.11 10.26
N ASP A 45 5.40 17.68 9.66
CA ASP A 45 5.34 18.21 8.30
C ASP A 45 5.47 17.12 7.24
N SER A 46 6.22 16.03 7.54
CA SER A 46 6.47 14.93 6.59
C SER A 46 5.51 13.75 6.71
N CYS A 47 4.77 13.63 7.82
CA CYS A 47 3.95 12.47 8.15
C CYS A 47 3.05 11.91 7.04
N ARG A 48 2.33 12.78 6.33
CA ARG A 48 1.43 12.42 5.23
C ARG A 48 2.22 11.98 4.02
N LYS A 49 3.35 12.64 3.73
CA LYS A 49 4.22 12.25 2.61
C LYS A 49 4.83 10.88 2.89
N ASP A 50 5.24 10.62 4.13
CA ASP A 50 5.85 9.36 4.52
C ASP A 50 4.81 8.23 4.53
N LEU A 51 3.61 8.45 5.10
CA LEU A 51 2.50 7.50 5.00
C LEU A 51 2.02 7.30 3.56
N GLN A 52 2.02 8.34 2.73
CA GLN A 52 1.67 8.23 1.31
C GLN A 52 2.69 7.40 0.56
N THR A 53 3.97 7.59 0.84
CA THR A 53 5.05 6.77 0.29
C THR A 53 4.84 5.31 0.68
N GLU A 54 4.56 5.04 1.95
CA GLU A 54 4.32 3.66 2.42
C GLU A 54 3.05 3.03 1.84
N CYS A 55 1.94 3.77 1.76
CA CYS A 55 0.74 3.27 1.09
C CYS A 55 1.00 3.00 -0.40
N GLN A 56 1.74 3.88 -1.08
CA GLN A 56 2.05 3.73 -2.51
C GLN A 56 2.94 2.51 -2.78
N LEU A 57 3.89 2.21 -1.89
CA LEU A 57 4.68 0.96 -1.95
C LEU A 57 3.79 -0.29 -1.87
N GLN A 58 2.62 -0.19 -1.25
CA GLN A 58 1.61 -1.26 -1.22
C GLN A 58 0.60 -1.20 -2.37
N GLY A 59 0.79 -0.30 -3.35
CA GLY A 59 -0.18 -0.05 -4.41
C GLY A 59 -1.51 0.50 -3.89
N ARG A 60 -1.48 1.22 -2.76
CA ARG A 60 -2.63 1.74 -2.01
C ARG A 60 -2.55 3.26 -1.85
N VAL A 61 -3.65 3.87 -1.43
CA VAL A 61 -3.73 5.30 -1.10
C VAL A 61 -4.03 5.50 0.37
N VAL A 62 -3.52 6.59 0.95
CA VAL A 62 -3.85 6.97 2.33
C VAL A 62 -5.32 7.33 2.39
N SER A 63 -6.08 6.62 3.23
CA SER A 63 -7.51 6.82 3.45
C SER A 63 -7.82 7.51 4.78
N LYS A 64 -6.98 7.28 5.78
CA LYS A 64 -7.07 7.87 7.11
C LYS A 64 -5.65 8.06 7.62
N LEU A 65 -5.44 9.12 8.39
CA LEU A 65 -4.15 9.45 8.96
C LEU A 65 -4.38 10.00 10.35
N GLU A 66 -3.59 9.52 11.30
CA GLU A 66 -3.57 9.97 12.68
C GLU A 66 -2.11 10.21 13.10
N LEU A 67 -1.82 11.44 13.47
CA LEU A 67 -0.48 11.81 13.90
C LEU A 67 -0.38 11.66 15.43
N ASN A 68 0.11 10.51 15.87
CA ASN A 68 0.38 10.26 17.28
C ASN A 68 1.72 10.91 17.68
N SER A 69 1.64 12.16 18.14
CA SER A 69 2.79 12.95 18.62
C SER A 69 3.33 12.51 20.00
N TRP A 70 3.08 11.28 20.43
CA TRP A 70 3.41 10.80 21.78
C TRP A 70 4.65 9.91 21.81
N PRO A 71 5.87 10.47 21.98
CA PRO A 71 6.92 9.72 22.63
C PRO A 71 6.62 9.73 24.15
N PRO A 72 6.70 8.58 24.84
CA PRO A 72 6.46 8.49 26.29
C PRO A 72 7.38 9.39 27.15
N ASN A 73 8.45 9.96 26.57
CA ASN A 73 9.50 10.68 27.29
C ASN A 73 9.80 12.11 26.77
N ASN A 74 8.83 12.83 26.18
CA ASN A 74 9.04 14.20 25.62
C ASN A 74 10.16 14.32 24.56
N ASN A 75 10.72 13.20 24.09
CA ASN A 75 11.83 13.24 23.14
C ASN A 75 11.28 13.36 21.72
N ILE A 76 11.38 14.57 21.17
CA ILE A 76 10.82 14.98 19.86
C ILE A 76 11.27 14.04 18.71
N LYS A 77 12.37 13.29 18.88
CA LYS A 77 12.92 12.33 17.90
C LYS A 77 12.11 11.03 17.70
N GLY A 78 10.98 10.85 18.37
CA GLY A 78 10.18 9.61 18.30
C GLY A 78 8.72 9.80 17.93
N ARG A 79 8.37 10.78 17.09
CA ARG A 79 6.98 10.93 16.61
C ARG A 79 6.65 9.81 15.64
N ILE A 80 5.48 9.21 15.87
CA ILE A 80 4.98 8.09 15.08
C ILE A 80 3.74 8.57 14.31
N CYS A 81 3.75 8.32 13.01
CA CYS A 81 2.61 8.53 12.13
C CYS A 81 1.88 7.22 11.94
N GLU A 82 0.60 7.21 12.25
CA GLU A 82 -0.28 6.07 12.02
C GLU A 82 -1.27 6.43 10.91
N GLY A 83 -1.62 5.47 10.07
CA GLY A 83 -2.50 5.71 8.94
C GLY A 83 -3.11 4.44 8.41
N CYS A 84 -4.16 4.59 7.61
CA CYS A 84 -4.84 3.50 6.94
C CYS A 84 -4.63 3.60 5.43
N CYS A 85 -4.11 2.56 4.80
CA CYS A 85 -3.97 2.46 3.35
C CYS A 85 -5.13 1.65 2.75
N GLN A 86 -5.91 2.25 1.86
CA GLN A 86 -6.98 1.57 1.14
C GLN A 86 -6.58 1.31 -0.32
N VAL A 87 -7.18 0.28 -0.92
CA VAL A 87 -7.03 0.00 -2.34
C VAL A 87 -7.47 1.25 -3.13
N PRO A 88 -6.69 1.71 -4.13
CA PRO A 88 -7.05 2.89 -4.90
C PRO A 88 -8.42 2.65 -5.52
N LEU A 89 -9.40 3.47 -5.14
CA LEU A 89 -10.63 3.57 -5.92
C LEU A 89 -10.23 3.99 -7.34
N PRO A 90 -10.95 3.56 -8.39
CA PRO A 90 -10.61 3.83 -9.80
C PRO A 90 -10.67 5.33 -10.23
N CYS A 91 -10.59 6.25 -9.28
CA CYS A 91 -10.51 7.68 -9.53
C CYS A 91 -9.05 8.16 -9.58
N PRO A 92 -8.72 9.14 -10.44
CA PRO A 92 -7.37 9.66 -10.59
C PRO A 92 -6.83 10.28 -9.29
N LEU A 93 -5.58 9.94 -8.97
CA LEU A 93 -4.83 10.49 -7.84
C LEU A 93 -4.71 12.02 -7.97
N LYS A 94 -5.36 12.77 -7.07
CA LYS A 94 -5.14 14.21 -6.90
C LYS A 94 -3.79 14.45 -6.20
N PRO A 95 -3.08 15.55 -6.53
CA PRO A 95 -1.81 15.91 -5.91
C PRO A 95 -1.93 16.14 -4.39
N PRO A 96 -0.83 16.00 -3.62
CA PRO A 96 -0.82 16.17 -2.18
C PRO A 96 -1.21 17.60 -1.80
N VAL A 97 -2.29 17.74 -1.04
CA VAL A 97 -2.80 19.03 -0.57
C VAL A 97 -1.99 19.47 0.65
N LYS A 98 -1.60 20.76 0.69
CA LYS A 98 -0.97 21.37 1.88
C LYS A 98 -1.88 21.18 3.10
N TRP A 99 -1.31 20.71 4.21
CA TRP A 99 -2.02 20.31 5.42
C TRP A 99 -2.92 21.37 6.05
N SER A 100 -2.61 22.65 5.83
CA SER A 100 -3.40 23.77 6.32
C SER A 100 -4.63 24.07 5.45
N GLN A 101 -4.86 23.31 4.39
CA GLN A 101 -5.91 23.58 3.42
C GLN A 101 -6.58 22.27 3.00
N CYS A 102 -7.91 22.33 2.90
CA CYS A 102 -8.66 21.24 2.30
C CYS A 102 -8.48 21.23 0.77
N PRO A 103 -8.70 20.07 0.11
CA PRO A 103 -8.81 20.04 -1.34
C PRO A 103 -9.79 21.10 -1.84
N VAL A 104 -9.58 21.68 -3.02
CA VAL A 104 -10.43 22.76 -3.59
C VAL A 104 -11.92 22.35 -3.69
N THR A 105 -12.20 21.04 -3.73
CA THR A 105 -13.56 20.48 -3.79
C THR A 105 -14.22 20.31 -2.42
N ASP A 106 -13.48 20.51 -1.33
CA ASP A 106 -13.92 20.24 0.03
C ASP A 106 -14.02 21.57 0.79
N THR A 107 -15.01 21.69 1.68
CA THR A 107 -15.19 22.89 2.52
C THR A 107 -14.36 22.75 3.79
N ASP A 108 -13.44 23.68 4.03
CA ASP A 108 -12.65 23.73 5.27
C ASP A 108 -13.51 24.24 6.45
N LYS A 109 -13.52 23.45 7.53
CA LYS A 109 -14.12 23.79 8.83
C LYS A 109 -13.15 23.48 9.97
N SER A 110 -12.05 24.22 10.03
CA SER A 110 -11.15 24.16 11.19
C SER A 110 -11.75 24.76 12.47
N PHE A 111 -11.31 24.26 13.62
CA PHE A 111 -11.61 24.78 14.95
C PHE A 111 -10.53 24.44 15.97
N GLN A 112 -10.49 25.18 17.06
CA GLN A 112 -9.55 24.96 18.15
C GLN A 112 -10.28 24.44 19.38
N LEU A 113 -9.62 23.55 20.10
CA LEU A 113 -10.02 23.03 21.40
C LEU A 113 -9.01 23.53 22.44
N PRO A 114 -9.26 24.70 23.07
CA PRO A 114 -8.34 25.26 24.07
C PRO A 114 -8.36 24.41 25.35
N GLY A 115 -7.18 24.16 25.92
CA GLY A 115 -7.05 23.49 27.22
C GLY A 115 -7.60 22.06 27.27
N SER A 116 -7.93 21.45 26.13
CA SER A 116 -8.45 20.09 26.08
C SER A 116 -7.40 19.08 26.51
N ARG A 117 -7.86 17.96 27.09
CA ARG A 117 -7.05 16.73 27.14
C ARG A 117 -6.54 16.45 25.72
N LYS A 118 -5.33 15.87 25.61
CA LYS A 118 -4.66 15.51 24.35
C LYS A 118 -5.39 14.34 23.66
N ASP A 119 -6.68 14.53 23.38
CA ASP A 119 -7.61 13.53 22.90
C ASP A 119 -8.16 13.95 21.53
N CYS A 120 -7.66 13.31 20.48
CA CYS A 120 -8.04 13.58 19.11
C CYS A 120 -9.46 13.08 18.77
N HIS A 121 -10.11 12.27 19.62
CA HIS A 121 -11.51 11.90 19.43
C HIS A 121 -12.44 13.11 19.48
N LEU A 122 -12.08 14.13 20.28
CA LEU A 122 -12.82 15.39 20.30
C LEU A 122 -12.78 16.12 18.95
N CYS A 123 -11.65 16.02 18.22
CA CYS A 123 -11.58 16.54 16.86
C CYS A 123 -12.46 15.72 15.91
N GLN A 124 -12.47 14.40 16.03
CA GLN A 124 -13.28 13.52 15.18
C GLN A 124 -14.77 13.81 15.33
N ASP A 125 -15.27 13.84 16.56
CA ASP A 125 -16.69 14.11 16.85
C ASP A 125 -17.08 15.54 16.48
N GLY A 126 -16.18 16.50 16.74
CA GLY A 126 -16.39 17.89 16.34
C GLY A 126 -16.42 18.07 14.83
N CYS A 127 -15.53 17.41 14.08
CA CYS A 127 -15.52 17.41 12.61
C CYS A 127 -16.81 16.79 12.06
N LYS A 128 -17.21 15.63 12.58
CA LYS A 128 -18.46 14.97 12.21
C LYS A 128 -19.66 15.88 12.43
N THR A 129 -19.81 16.44 13.63
CA THR A 129 -20.90 17.35 13.97
C THR A 129 -20.94 18.57 13.06
N ARG A 130 -19.77 19.14 12.72
CA ARG A 130 -19.68 20.32 11.83
C ARG A 130 -20.02 19.99 10.38
N CYS A 131 -19.53 18.88 9.84
CA CYS A 131 -19.87 18.47 8.48
C CYS A 131 -21.34 18.02 8.36
N ASP A 132 -21.89 17.36 9.37
CA ASP A 132 -23.30 16.95 9.38
C ASP A 132 -24.26 18.16 9.36
N ARG A 133 -23.92 19.27 10.03
CA ARG A 133 -24.68 20.53 9.95
C ARG A 133 -24.74 21.14 8.55
N LEU A 134 -23.79 20.80 7.69
CA LEU A 134 -23.76 21.25 6.29
C LEU A 134 -24.45 20.25 5.35
N GLY A 135 -24.96 19.12 5.86
CA GLY A 135 -25.54 18.05 5.04
C GLY A 135 -24.49 17.27 4.22
N VAL A 136 -23.21 17.41 4.55
CA VAL A 136 -22.10 16.77 3.84
C VAL A 136 -21.42 15.73 4.75
N ARG A 137 -20.36 15.05 4.30
CA ARG A 137 -19.61 14.08 5.11
C ARG A 137 -18.20 14.59 5.41
N VAL A 138 -17.56 14.04 6.46
CA VAL A 138 -16.12 14.25 6.68
C VAL A 138 -15.38 13.50 5.57
N GLY A 139 -14.67 14.25 4.72
CA GLY A 139 -13.81 13.70 3.67
C GLY A 139 -12.41 13.41 4.19
N ASP A 140 -11.82 14.39 4.88
CA ASP A 140 -10.55 14.27 5.61
C ASP A 140 -10.68 15.00 6.95
N GLN A 141 -9.92 14.57 7.97
CA GLN A 141 -9.78 15.29 9.22
C GLN A 141 -8.34 15.23 9.72
N ILE A 142 -7.90 16.29 10.38
CA ILE A 142 -6.55 16.39 10.96
C ILE A 142 -6.68 16.90 12.39
N CYS A 143 -6.04 16.20 13.32
CA CYS A 143 -5.87 16.64 14.69
C CYS A 143 -4.41 17.10 14.87
N GLY A 144 -4.20 18.41 14.98
CA GLY A 144 -2.90 19.02 15.20
C GLY A 144 -2.77 19.58 16.62
N TYR A 145 -1.56 19.65 17.14
CA TYR A 145 -1.28 20.31 18.41
C TYR A 145 -1.07 21.81 18.17
N LEU A 146 -1.77 22.64 18.94
CA LEU A 146 -1.49 24.06 19.04
C LEU A 146 -0.45 24.27 20.13
N ILE A 147 0.74 24.71 19.74
CA ILE A 147 1.88 24.88 20.63
C ILE A 147 2.32 26.36 20.57
N ASN A 148 2.65 26.94 21.73
CA ASN A 148 3.22 28.29 21.80
C ASN A 148 4.68 28.31 21.33
N SER A 149 5.25 29.50 21.11
CA SER A 149 6.67 29.74 20.83
C SER A 149 7.61 28.99 21.78
N ASP A 150 7.21 28.86 23.06
CA ASP A 150 7.98 28.19 24.11
C ASP A 150 7.76 26.67 24.19
N SER A 151 7.22 26.06 23.13
CA SER A 151 6.86 24.64 23.09
C SER A 151 5.78 24.20 24.11
N VAL A 152 5.07 25.15 24.71
CA VAL A 152 3.98 24.88 25.65
C VAL A 152 2.72 24.50 24.88
N PHE A 153 2.12 23.35 25.23
CA PHE A 153 0.84 22.92 24.66
C PHE A 153 -0.30 23.85 25.08
N ILE A 154 -0.96 24.48 24.10
CA ILE A 154 -2.10 25.39 24.30
C ILE A 154 -3.43 24.65 24.09
N GLY A 155 -3.46 23.67 23.18
CA GLY A 155 -4.68 22.94 22.84
C GLY A 155 -4.55 22.15 21.56
N LEU A 156 -5.68 21.72 21.01
CA LEU A 156 -5.72 21.03 19.71
C LEU A 156 -6.30 21.97 18.64
N THR A 157 -5.75 21.89 17.44
CA THR A 157 -6.33 22.44 16.21
C THR A 157 -6.89 21.28 15.40
N CYS A 158 -8.21 21.26 15.22
CA CYS A 158 -8.91 20.28 14.42
C CYS A 158 -9.21 20.90 13.05
N ILE A 159 -8.67 20.35 11.96
CA ILE A 159 -8.98 20.76 10.59
C ILE A 159 -9.93 19.72 10.01
N CYS A 160 -11.08 20.16 9.51
CA CYS A 160 -12.11 19.27 8.98
C CYS A 160 -12.36 19.61 7.52
N CYS A 161 -12.13 18.66 6.63
CA CYS A 161 -12.45 18.81 5.21
C CYS A 161 -13.77 18.13 4.94
N CYS A 162 -14.82 18.94 4.84
CA CYS A 162 -16.17 18.49 4.62
C CYS A 162 -16.43 18.34 3.11
N ARG A 163 -16.72 17.13 2.66
CA ARG A 163 -16.95 16.80 1.25
C ARG A 163 -18.42 16.48 1.01
N GLU A 164 -19.00 17.03 -0.07
CA GLU A 164 -20.36 16.69 -0.49
C GLU A 164 -20.55 15.18 -0.54
N ARG A 165 -21.74 14.74 -0.10
CA ARG A 165 -22.14 13.34 -0.22
C ARG A 165 -22.35 13.07 -1.70
N THR A 166 -21.31 12.55 -2.35
CA THR A 166 -21.44 11.96 -3.67
C THR A 166 -22.53 10.91 -3.54
N PRO A 167 -23.63 10.98 -4.32
CA PRO A 167 -24.62 9.92 -4.33
C PRO A 167 -23.85 8.64 -4.58
N PHE A 168 -23.89 7.70 -3.64
CA PHE A 168 -23.28 6.40 -3.90
C PHE A 168 -23.91 5.89 -5.19
N PRO A 169 -23.11 5.43 -6.17
CA PRO A 169 -23.68 4.74 -7.30
C PRO A 169 -24.58 3.63 -6.73
N PRO A 170 -25.80 3.43 -7.29
CA PRO A 170 -26.67 2.37 -6.81
C PRO A 170 -25.85 1.09 -6.71
N PRO A 171 -25.99 0.33 -5.60
CA PRO A 171 -25.19 -0.87 -5.41
C PRO A 171 -25.26 -1.69 -6.69
N PRO A 172 -24.11 -2.11 -7.25
CA PRO A 172 -24.14 -2.94 -8.44
C PRO A 172 -25.07 -4.12 -8.16
N PRO A 173 -25.94 -4.50 -9.13
CA PRO A 173 -26.79 -5.67 -8.96
C PRO A 173 -25.94 -6.82 -8.45
N PRO A 174 -26.45 -7.66 -7.51
CA PRO A 174 -25.65 -8.66 -6.82
C PRO A 174 -24.91 -9.52 -7.84
N SER A 175 -23.63 -9.20 -8.06
CA SER A 175 -22.75 -10.00 -8.87
C SER A 175 -22.59 -11.32 -8.14
N MET A 176 -22.80 -12.43 -8.85
CA MET A 176 -22.49 -13.76 -8.33
C MET A 176 -21.08 -13.70 -7.71
N PRO A 177 -20.90 -14.22 -6.47
CA PRO A 177 -19.65 -14.08 -5.76
C PRO A 177 -18.51 -14.60 -6.66
N PRO A 178 -17.49 -13.78 -6.95
CA PRO A 178 -16.32 -14.27 -7.66
C PRO A 178 -15.74 -15.44 -6.87
N PRO A 179 -15.37 -16.56 -7.52
CA PRO A 179 -14.74 -17.68 -6.82
C PRO A 179 -13.53 -17.13 -6.09
N SER A 180 -13.50 -17.31 -4.76
CA SER A 180 -12.41 -16.83 -3.93
C SER A 180 -11.07 -17.28 -4.51
N PRO A 181 -10.10 -16.38 -4.72
CA PRO A 181 -8.75 -16.80 -5.09
C PRO A 181 -8.22 -17.72 -3.98
N PRO A 182 -7.77 -18.94 -4.31
CA PRO A 182 -7.30 -19.87 -3.30
C PRO A 182 -6.10 -19.26 -2.58
N PRO A 183 -6.01 -19.39 -1.24
CA PRO A 183 -4.83 -18.98 -0.49
C PRO A 183 -3.59 -19.67 -1.08
N THR A 184 -2.50 -18.92 -1.22
CA THR A 184 -1.15 -19.41 -1.55
C THR A 184 -0.59 -20.26 -0.41
N GLU A 185 -1.24 -21.39 -0.16
CA GLU A 185 -0.71 -22.49 0.64
C GLU A 185 -0.24 -23.58 -0.31
N ASP A 186 1.06 -23.86 -0.27
CA ASP A 186 1.72 -25.10 -0.73
C ASP A 186 0.97 -25.83 -1.86
N ASN A 187 0.93 -25.21 -3.04
CA ASN A 187 0.55 -25.92 -4.25
C ASN A 187 1.61 -26.99 -4.49
N ILE A 188 1.31 -28.21 -4.08
CA ILE A 188 2.13 -29.41 -4.34
C ILE A 188 2.15 -29.81 -5.84
N CYS A 189 1.31 -29.16 -6.66
CA CYS A 189 1.14 -29.47 -8.07
C CYS A 189 2.12 -28.70 -8.95
N ARG A 190 2.42 -29.27 -10.12
CA ARG A 190 3.10 -28.52 -11.18
C ARG A 190 2.16 -27.45 -11.72
N LEU A 191 2.73 -26.39 -12.32
CA LEU A 191 1.96 -25.27 -12.89
C LEU A 191 0.92 -25.70 -13.95
N GLU A 192 1.13 -26.87 -14.55
CA GLU A 192 0.29 -27.42 -15.63
C GLU A 192 -0.80 -28.37 -15.13
N ASP A 193 -0.73 -28.82 -13.87
CA ASP A 193 -1.68 -29.76 -13.28
C ASP A 193 -2.87 -29.03 -12.64
N ILE A 194 -4.02 -29.70 -12.60
CA ILE A 194 -5.24 -29.16 -11.98
C ILE A 194 -5.18 -29.48 -10.48
N TYR A 195 -5.15 -28.46 -9.64
CA TYR A 195 -5.17 -28.60 -8.18
C TYR A 195 -6.61 -28.66 -7.64
N ILE A 196 -6.91 -29.70 -6.86
CA ILE A 196 -8.20 -29.90 -6.20
C ILE A 196 -7.97 -30.10 -4.70
N VAL A 197 -8.69 -29.37 -3.86
CA VAL A 197 -8.63 -29.50 -2.40
C VAL A 197 -10.03 -29.74 -1.82
N PHE A 198 -10.14 -30.65 -0.85
CA PHE A 198 -11.40 -30.89 -0.14
C PHE A 198 -11.15 -31.40 1.29
N ARG A 199 -12.17 -31.26 2.14
CA ARG A 199 -12.13 -31.70 3.54
C ARG A 199 -12.95 -32.98 3.73
N LEU A 200 -12.40 -33.91 4.50
CA LEU A 200 -13.10 -35.09 4.99
C LEU A 200 -13.61 -34.80 6.40
N PHE A 201 -14.92 -34.88 6.59
CA PHE A 201 -15.59 -34.66 7.87
C PHE A 201 -15.77 -35.95 8.68
N ASP A 202 -15.56 -37.11 8.06
CA ASP A 202 -15.68 -38.41 8.72
C ASP A 202 -14.36 -38.84 9.39
N SER A 203 -14.47 -39.54 10.51
CA SER A 203 -13.35 -40.08 11.30
C SER A 203 -12.51 -41.15 10.56
N ARG A 204 -12.81 -41.46 9.29
CA ARG A 204 -12.26 -42.56 8.49
C ARG A 204 -10.79 -42.40 8.01
N GLY A 205 -10.06 -41.39 8.47
CA GLY A 205 -8.63 -41.26 8.21
C GLY A 205 -8.29 -40.70 6.83
N CYS A 206 -6.99 -40.43 6.60
CA CYS A 206 -6.43 -40.12 5.28
C CYS A 206 -6.52 -41.28 4.27
N ARG A 207 -7.01 -42.45 4.70
CA ARG A 207 -7.14 -43.66 3.86
C ARG A 207 -8.13 -43.49 2.71
N LEU A 208 -9.05 -42.52 2.80
CA LEU A 208 -10.04 -42.23 1.75
C LEU A 208 -9.56 -41.22 0.71
N CYS A 209 -8.51 -40.44 0.99
CA CYS A 209 -8.01 -39.45 0.03
C CYS A 209 -7.64 -40.06 -1.33
N PRO A 210 -7.02 -41.25 -1.46
CA PRO A 210 -6.73 -41.83 -2.77
C PRO A 210 -7.98 -42.03 -3.62
N THR A 211 -9.00 -42.68 -3.07
CA THR A 211 -10.24 -42.99 -3.79
C THR A 211 -11.03 -41.72 -4.15
N ASP A 212 -11.07 -40.74 -3.23
CA ASP A 212 -11.77 -39.48 -3.48
C ASP A 212 -11.02 -38.55 -4.45
N CYS A 213 -9.68 -38.53 -4.40
CA CYS A 213 -8.85 -37.84 -5.39
C CYS A 213 -9.07 -38.45 -6.79
N GLU A 214 -9.06 -39.78 -6.90
CA GLU A 214 -9.30 -40.49 -8.16
C GLU A 214 -10.67 -40.14 -8.73
N LYS A 215 -11.72 -40.27 -7.92
CA LYS A 215 -13.09 -39.92 -8.32
C LYS A 215 -13.20 -38.46 -8.79
N LYS A 216 -12.57 -37.51 -8.10
CA LYS A 216 -12.62 -36.09 -8.47
C LYS A 216 -11.81 -35.78 -9.73
N CYS A 217 -10.61 -36.34 -9.88
CA CYS A 217 -9.81 -36.17 -11.08
C CYS A 217 -10.50 -36.79 -12.30
N SER A 218 -11.10 -37.98 -12.18
CA SER A 218 -11.87 -38.58 -13.27
C SER A 218 -13.09 -37.74 -13.65
N GLY A 219 -13.72 -37.06 -12.68
CA GLY A 219 -14.82 -36.14 -12.93
C GLY A 219 -14.47 -34.95 -13.82
N VAL A 220 -13.19 -34.57 -13.90
CA VAL A 220 -12.67 -33.51 -14.80
C VAL A 220 -11.96 -34.08 -16.04
N GLY A 221 -12.07 -35.38 -16.30
CA GLY A 221 -11.39 -36.03 -17.45
C GLY A 221 -9.88 -36.22 -17.26
N SER A 222 -9.42 -36.20 -16.02
CA SER A 222 -8.01 -36.28 -15.64
C SER A 222 -7.69 -37.52 -14.81
N SER A 223 -6.39 -37.83 -14.66
CA SER A 223 -5.90 -38.86 -13.74
C SER A 223 -5.13 -38.23 -12.58
N VAL A 224 -5.16 -38.82 -11.39
CA VAL A 224 -4.36 -38.34 -10.25
C VAL A 224 -2.86 -38.51 -10.55
N VAL A 225 -2.08 -37.46 -10.34
CA VAL A 225 -0.60 -37.45 -10.46
C VAL A 225 0.04 -37.48 -9.08
N LEU A 226 -0.47 -36.65 -8.18
CA LEU A 226 0.06 -36.50 -6.83
C LEU A 226 -1.10 -36.24 -5.87
N GLN A 227 -0.97 -36.69 -4.63
CA GLN A 227 -1.90 -36.40 -3.57
C GLN A 227 -1.19 -36.20 -2.24
N GLN A 228 -1.77 -35.39 -1.36
CA GLN A 228 -1.31 -35.19 0.00
C GLN A 228 -2.53 -35.13 0.93
N CYS A 229 -2.40 -35.71 2.12
CA CYS A 229 -3.38 -35.56 3.18
C CYS A 229 -2.74 -34.88 4.37
N THR A 230 -3.39 -33.84 4.89
CA THR A 230 -2.97 -33.15 6.10
C THR A 230 -3.99 -33.41 7.20
N GLU A 231 -3.53 -33.97 8.32
CA GLU A 231 -4.37 -34.17 9.50
C GLU A 231 -4.42 -32.90 10.34
N GLY A 232 -5.56 -32.21 10.33
CA GLY A 232 -5.85 -31.12 11.26
C GLY A 232 -6.58 -31.60 12.51
N SER A 233 -6.73 -30.71 13.50
CA SER A 233 -7.30 -31.03 14.83
C SER A 233 -8.75 -31.53 14.81
N SER A 234 -9.54 -31.16 13.79
CA SER A 234 -10.96 -31.54 13.65
C SER A 234 -11.39 -31.85 12.22
N SER A 235 -10.51 -31.65 11.24
CA SER A 235 -10.80 -31.95 9.84
C SER A 235 -9.53 -32.40 9.14
N ARG A 236 -9.65 -33.38 8.26
CA ARG A 236 -8.56 -33.79 7.37
C ARG A 236 -8.75 -33.12 6.03
N GLN A 237 -7.66 -32.64 5.43
CA GLN A 237 -7.69 -32.01 4.12
C GLN A 237 -6.95 -32.90 3.12
N CYS A 238 -7.62 -33.30 2.06
CA CYS A 238 -7.01 -33.97 0.91
C CYS A 238 -6.70 -32.92 -0.16
N LYS A 239 -5.47 -32.95 -0.67
CA LYS A 239 -4.95 -32.14 -1.77
C LYS A 239 -4.62 -33.10 -2.92
N CYS A 240 -5.13 -32.85 -4.13
CA CYS A 240 -4.94 -33.71 -5.30
C CYS A 240 -4.43 -32.88 -6.48
N CYS A 241 -3.45 -33.41 -7.20
CA CYS A 241 -3.00 -32.90 -8.50
C CYS A 241 -3.51 -33.83 -9.58
N CYS A 242 -4.36 -33.32 -10.47
CA CYS A 242 -4.88 -34.07 -11.59
C CYS A 242 -4.13 -33.68 -12.87
N LYS A 243 -3.70 -34.68 -13.64
CA LYS A 243 -3.01 -34.49 -14.92
C LYS A 243 -3.93 -33.74 -15.87
N ASN A 244 -3.50 -32.60 -16.37
CA ASN A 244 -4.27 -31.90 -17.39
C ASN A 244 -4.13 -32.67 -18.73
N ASN A 245 -5.21 -33.38 -19.11
CA ASN A 245 -5.27 -34.12 -20.38
C ASN A 245 -5.76 -33.25 -21.54
N SER A 246 -6.03 -31.96 -21.30
CA SER A 246 -6.27 -31.01 -22.38
C SER A 246 -5.04 -31.04 -23.28
N ALA A 247 -5.23 -31.35 -24.57
CA ALA A 247 -4.15 -31.32 -25.54
C ALA A 247 -3.33 -30.02 -25.35
N PRO A 248 -1.99 -30.08 -25.35
CA PRO A 248 -1.16 -28.89 -25.21
C PRO A 248 -1.73 -27.84 -26.15
N ALA A 249 -2.20 -26.71 -25.62
CA ALA A 249 -2.63 -25.61 -26.46
C ALA A 249 -1.50 -25.38 -27.48
N PRO A 250 -1.80 -25.31 -28.79
CA PRO A 250 -0.77 -25.18 -29.81
C PRO A 250 0.20 -24.10 -29.37
N ALA A 251 1.48 -24.44 -29.34
CA ALA A 251 2.54 -23.57 -28.82
C ALA A 251 2.24 -22.13 -29.25
N PRO A 252 2.17 -21.17 -28.31
CA PRO A 252 1.88 -19.79 -28.65
C PRO A 252 2.84 -19.41 -29.76
N ARG A 253 2.30 -19.10 -30.95
CA ARG A 253 3.08 -18.50 -32.03
C ARG A 253 3.87 -17.38 -31.37
N ALA A 254 5.20 -17.41 -31.53
CA ALA A 254 6.11 -16.45 -30.94
C ALA A 254 5.47 -15.06 -31.01
N LEU A 255 5.10 -14.52 -29.84
CA LEU A 255 4.59 -13.18 -29.77
C LEU A 255 5.66 -12.27 -30.39
N PRO A 256 5.28 -11.36 -31.31
CA PRO A 256 6.19 -10.31 -31.74
C PRO A 256 6.76 -9.63 -30.49
N PRO A 257 8.02 -9.16 -30.52
CA PRO A 257 8.71 -8.62 -29.35
C PRO A 257 7.78 -7.70 -28.59
N SER A 258 7.57 -8.02 -27.31
CA SER A 258 6.71 -7.29 -26.39
C SER A 258 6.94 -5.80 -26.58
N ILE A 259 5.98 -5.12 -27.22
CA ILE A 259 6.00 -3.68 -27.35
C ILE A 259 5.89 -3.17 -25.93
N SER A 260 6.96 -2.55 -25.43
CA SER A 260 6.99 -1.92 -24.12
C SER A 260 5.73 -1.05 -23.95
N PRO A 261 5.06 -1.08 -22.80
CA PRO A 261 3.91 -0.22 -22.56
C PRO A 261 4.26 1.24 -22.89
N PRO A 262 3.37 1.99 -23.56
CA PRO A 262 3.63 3.39 -23.86
C PRO A 262 3.91 4.14 -22.55
N PRO A 263 4.96 4.97 -22.49
CA PRO A 263 5.34 5.64 -21.26
C PRO A 263 4.20 6.52 -20.76
N PRO A 264 3.87 6.47 -19.46
CA PRO A 264 2.95 7.40 -18.86
C PRO A 264 3.64 8.77 -18.82
N ASN A 265 3.15 9.70 -19.65
CA ASN A 265 3.59 11.08 -19.83
C ASN A 265 4.60 11.30 -20.97
N ASN A 266 4.35 12.37 -21.73
CA ASN A 266 5.06 12.84 -22.93
C ASN A 266 6.52 13.27 -22.68
N LEU A 267 7.31 12.50 -21.93
CA LEU A 267 8.69 12.83 -21.57
C LEU A 267 9.63 12.80 -22.79
N CYS A 268 9.50 11.78 -23.65
CA CYS A 268 10.30 11.70 -24.87
C CYS A 268 9.57 12.30 -26.07
N LYS A 269 10.32 12.88 -27.01
CA LYS A 269 9.76 13.39 -28.27
C LYS A 269 9.22 12.22 -29.10
N VAL A 270 8.17 12.46 -29.88
CA VAL A 270 7.64 11.45 -30.82
C VAL A 270 8.76 11.01 -31.77
N GLY A 271 9.13 9.73 -31.72
CA GLY A 271 10.23 9.15 -32.48
C GLY A 271 11.48 8.79 -31.65
N ASP A 272 11.60 9.32 -30.43
CA ASP A 272 12.63 8.90 -29.48
C ASP A 272 12.27 7.52 -28.89
N LYS A 273 13.28 6.67 -28.68
CA LYS A 273 13.13 5.41 -27.95
C LYS A 273 13.29 5.67 -26.45
N TYR A 274 12.33 5.21 -25.68
CA TYR A 274 12.36 5.28 -24.23
C TYR A 274 13.06 4.06 -23.62
N ALA A 275 13.87 4.28 -22.59
CA ALA A 275 14.49 3.23 -21.80
C ALA A 275 14.45 3.58 -20.30
N GLU A 276 14.25 2.57 -19.46
CA GLU A 276 14.25 2.68 -18.01
C GLU A 276 15.42 1.90 -17.40
N ILE A 277 16.03 2.44 -16.36
CA ILE A 277 17.10 1.79 -15.59
C ILE A 277 16.83 2.00 -14.10
N ARG A 278 16.88 0.92 -13.31
CA ARG A 278 16.74 0.97 -11.84
C ARG A 278 18.07 0.64 -11.19
N HIS A 279 18.57 1.52 -10.33
CA HIS A 279 19.66 1.18 -9.43
C HIS A 279 19.12 0.99 -8.02
N LEU A 280 19.54 -0.10 -7.39
CA LEU A 280 19.24 -0.39 -5.99
C LEU A 280 20.41 0.11 -5.13
N ASN A 281 20.11 0.57 -3.91
CA ASN A 281 21.09 0.96 -2.89
C ASN A 281 21.98 2.16 -3.24
N THR A 282 21.52 3.02 -4.14
CA THR A 282 22.14 4.32 -4.41
C THR A 282 21.05 5.36 -4.58
N GLN A 283 21.35 6.58 -4.15
CA GLN A 283 20.53 7.78 -4.37
C GLN A 283 21.27 8.80 -5.24
N ASP A 284 22.46 8.44 -5.74
CA ASP A 284 23.29 9.32 -6.55
C ASP A 284 22.93 9.19 -8.03
N CYS A 285 22.35 10.25 -8.58
CA CYS A 285 21.95 10.32 -9.99
C CYS A 285 23.13 10.34 -10.97
N SER A 286 24.37 10.45 -10.50
CA SER A 286 25.57 10.43 -11.35
C SER A 286 25.68 9.15 -12.18
N SER A 287 25.19 8.01 -11.69
CA SER A 287 25.22 6.74 -12.43
C SER A 287 24.29 6.74 -13.65
N CYS A 288 23.15 7.44 -13.56
CA CYS A 288 22.16 7.45 -14.63
C CYS A 288 22.71 7.98 -15.95
N GLU A 289 23.63 8.96 -15.92
CA GLU A 289 24.15 9.58 -17.15
C GLU A 289 24.95 8.55 -17.95
N SER A 290 25.92 7.91 -17.28
CA SER A 290 26.77 6.89 -17.90
C SER A 290 25.98 5.65 -18.35
N ASP A 291 24.94 5.26 -17.62
CA ASP A 291 24.16 4.07 -17.93
C ASP A 291 23.11 4.35 -19.01
N CYS A 292 22.47 5.52 -19.02
CA CYS A 292 21.62 5.95 -20.12
C CYS A 292 22.42 6.10 -21.43
N GLU A 293 23.59 6.72 -21.39
CA GLU A 293 24.46 6.86 -22.56
C GLU A 293 24.90 5.50 -23.11
N ARG A 294 25.32 4.58 -22.24
CA ARG A 294 25.67 3.20 -22.62
C ARG A 294 24.49 2.47 -23.23
N ARG A 295 23.29 2.64 -22.67
CA ARG A 295 22.05 2.00 -23.16
C ARG A 295 21.65 2.53 -24.53
N CYS A 296 21.64 3.85 -24.73
CA CYS A 296 21.35 4.46 -26.01
C CYS A 296 22.39 4.06 -27.07
N SER A 297 23.68 4.05 -26.72
CA SER A 297 24.77 3.67 -27.63
C SER A 297 24.66 2.22 -28.08
N THR A 298 24.33 1.30 -27.16
CA THR A 298 24.08 -0.12 -27.48
C THR A 298 22.92 -0.29 -28.47
N ALA A 299 21.94 0.61 -28.42
CA ALA A 299 20.81 0.62 -29.34
C ALA A 299 21.08 1.35 -30.68
N GLY A 300 22.30 1.84 -30.91
CA GLY A 300 22.66 2.63 -32.10
C GLY A 300 21.99 4.00 -32.14
N THR A 301 21.77 4.59 -30.98
CA THR A 301 21.08 5.88 -30.78
C THR A 301 21.90 6.77 -29.83
N SER A 302 21.66 8.08 -29.83
CA SER A 302 22.26 9.03 -28.90
C SER A 302 21.24 9.45 -27.84
N MET A 303 21.69 9.60 -26.60
CA MET A 303 20.84 10.12 -25.52
C MET A 303 20.47 11.58 -25.82
N THR A 304 19.17 11.90 -25.80
CA THR A 304 18.64 13.26 -25.99
C THR A 304 18.10 13.86 -24.72
N MET A 305 17.63 13.03 -23.80
CA MET A 305 17.14 13.46 -22.50
C MET A 305 17.35 12.35 -21.46
N GLN A 306 17.55 12.78 -20.22
CA GLN A 306 17.65 11.91 -19.07
C GLN A 306 16.89 12.55 -17.91
N MET A 307 16.14 11.74 -17.16
CA MET A 307 15.55 12.13 -15.89
C MET A 307 15.96 11.12 -14.82
N CYS A 308 16.27 11.61 -13.62
CA CYS A 308 16.57 10.77 -12.47
C CYS A 308 15.54 11.06 -11.39
N THR A 309 14.86 10.00 -10.92
CA THR A 309 13.93 10.05 -9.81
C THR A 309 14.47 9.21 -8.67
N VAL A 310 14.75 9.85 -7.53
CA VAL A 310 15.18 9.15 -6.32
C VAL A 310 13.95 8.64 -5.57
N GLU A 311 13.86 7.33 -5.45
CA GLU A 311 12.93 6.58 -4.59
C GLU A 311 13.67 6.18 -3.29
N ALA A 312 12.96 5.81 -2.23
CA ALA A 312 13.48 5.69 -0.86
C ALA A 312 14.87 5.03 -0.71
N SER A 313 15.15 3.96 -1.47
CA SER A 313 16.44 3.25 -1.49
C SER A 313 16.90 2.86 -2.90
N SER A 314 16.30 3.47 -3.92
CA SER A 314 16.60 3.18 -5.32
C SER A 314 16.52 4.45 -6.14
N LEU A 315 17.22 4.48 -7.25
CA LEU A 315 17.06 5.54 -8.22
C LEU A 315 16.53 4.96 -9.53
N PHE A 316 15.63 5.70 -10.16
CA PHE A 316 14.99 5.38 -11.41
C PHE A 316 15.46 6.37 -12.47
N CYS A 317 16.19 5.86 -13.46
CA CYS A 317 16.64 6.64 -14.60
C CYS A 317 15.69 6.41 -15.78
N GLU A 318 15.25 7.50 -16.37
CA GLU A 318 14.48 7.51 -17.60
C GLU A 318 15.31 8.14 -18.70
N CYS A 319 15.55 7.40 -19.78
CA CYS A 319 16.41 7.82 -20.89
C CYS A 319 15.56 7.95 -22.16
N CYS A 320 15.68 9.07 -22.86
CA CYS A 320 15.19 9.24 -24.23
C CYS A 320 16.38 9.11 -25.18
N CYS A 321 16.31 8.16 -26.12
CA CYS A 321 17.36 7.90 -27.09
C CYS A 321 16.85 8.21 -28.50
N ASN A 322 17.47 9.16 -29.18
CA ASN A 322 17.15 9.49 -30.57
C ASN A 322 18.14 8.82 -31.51
N LYS A 323 17.64 8.25 -32.60
CA LYS A 323 18.51 7.83 -33.70
C LYS A 323 18.94 9.10 -34.43
N ASN A 324 20.04 9.72 -33.99
CA ASN A 324 20.60 10.88 -34.68
C ASN A 324 20.59 10.60 -36.18
N ASN A 325 19.77 11.37 -36.91
CA ASN A 325 19.94 11.50 -38.35
C ASN A 325 21.36 12.02 -38.48
N THR A 326 22.26 11.17 -38.95
CA THR A 326 23.67 11.47 -39.15
C THR A 326 23.75 12.82 -39.84
N VAL A 327 24.08 13.87 -39.09
CA VAL A 327 24.54 15.12 -39.69
C VAL A 327 25.88 14.75 -40.27
N THR A 328 25.89 14.48 -41.58
CA THR A 328 27.09 14.26 -42.37
C THR A 328 28.08 15.35 -42.01
N PRO A 329 29.29 15.04 -41.51
CA PRO A 329 30.25 16.06 -41.16
C PRO A 329 30.65 16.77 -42.44
N THR A 330 30.19 18.01 -42.63
CA THR A 330 30.73 18.91 -43.63
C THR A 330 32.17 19.20 -43.22
N SER A 331 33.11 18.52 -43.89
CA SER A 331 34.54 18.78 -43.81
C SER A 331 34.79 20.28 -44.01
N LEU A 332 35.24 20.95 -42.95
CA LEU A 332 35.83 22.27 -43.05
C LEU A 332 37.13 22.13 -43.84
N ALA A 333 37.14 22.69 -45.04
CA ALA A 333 38.35 22.87 -45.82
C ALA A 333 39.31 23.80 -45.06
N SER A 334 40.54 23.33 -44.90
CA SER A 334 41.68 24.08 -44.39
C SER A 334 41.95 25.29 -45.29
N VAL A 335 41.96 26.48 -44.69
CA VAL A 335 42.47 27.71 -45.32
C VAL A 335 44.01 27.68 -45.21
N PRO A 336 44.76 27.82 -46.32
CA PRO A 336 46.21 27.97 -46.26
C PRO A 336 46.56 29.40 -45.82
N SER A 337 47.49 29.51 -44.89
CA SER A 337 48.13 30.76 -44.50
C SER A 337 49.19 31.14 -45.53
N ASP A 338 49.09 32.35 -46.08
CA ASP A 338 50.22 33.15 -46.57
C ASP A 338 50.65 34.12 -45.45
#